data_AF-A0A4R5D507-F1
#
_entry.id   AF-A0A4R5D507-F1
#
_cell.length_a   1.000
_cell.length_b   1.000
_cell.length_c   1.000
_cell.angle_alpha   90.00
_cell.angle_beta   90.00
_cell.angle_gamma   90.00
#
_symmetry.space_group_name_H-M   'P 1'
#
loop_
_entity.id
_entity.type
_entity.pdbx_description
1 polymer ?
#
loop_
_entity_poly.entity_id
_entity_poly.type
_entity_poly.pdbx_seq_one_letter_code
_entity_poly.pdbx_strand_id
1 'polypeptide(L)'
;MTDHDGAQPTDGAQTAPDELYTLPDQFEPPPVETRPLEIQPDYEILPDRPDTGPPDGCFPDLASREELEMALRRAQLVMDDCETLLDPAIRAMEDGAWVSRLADEFSNGLTTHARLAGTIAGNCVDLIQEALENRGSDDVIDARPM
;
A
#
# COMPACT_ATOMS: atom_id res chain seq x y z
N MET A 1 -48.50 31.93 -55.87
CA MET A 1 -48.80 31.24 -57.13
C MET A 1 -47.84 30.07 -57.21
N THR A 2 -48.03 29.00 -56.45
CA THR A 2 -48.87 27.81 -56.75
C THR A 2 -48.65 27.29 -58.16
N ASP A 3 -47.91 26.18 -58.27
CA ASP A 3 -48.40 24.95 -58.88
C ASP A 3 -47.77 23.74 -58.15
N HIS A 4 -48.65 22.92 -57.59
CA HIS A 4 -48.42 21.56 -57.08
C HIS A 4 -48.98 20.61 -58.14
N ASP A 5 -48.23 19.58 -58.55
CA ASP A 5 -48.75 18.26 -58.94
C ASP A 5 -47.53 17.33 -59.22
N GLY A 6 -47.44 16.09 -58.75
CA GLY A 6 -48.47 15.25 -58.20
C GLY A 6 -47.93 13.98 -57.51
N ALA A 7 -48.89 13.32 -56.85
CA ALA A 7 -48.99 11.89 -56.51
C ALA A 7 -47.91 11.20 -55.61
N GLN A 8 -48.31 10.98 -54.35
CA GLN A 8 -47.99 9.81 -53.49
C GLN A 8 -48.94 8.63 -53.86
N PRO A 9 -48.86 7.42 -53.25
CA PRO A 9 -47.77 6.66 -52.59
C PRO A 9 -47.69 5.18 -53.07
N THR A 10 -46.68 4.39 -52.67
CA THR A 10 -46.85 3.00 -52.15
C THR A 10 -45.54 2.43 -51.61
N ASP A 11 -45.66 1.88 -50.40
CA ASP A 11 -44.89 0.84 -49.71
C ASP A 11 -43.69 0.17 -50.40
N GLY A 12 -42.60 0.08 -49.64
CA GLY A 12 -41.47 -0.78 -49.95
C GLY A 12 -40.30 -0.61 -48.99
N ALA A 13 -40.49 -1.09 -47.76
CA ALA A 13 -39.50 -1.67 -46.85
C ALA A 13 -38.04 -1.15 -46.78
N GLN A 14 -37.62 -1.03 -45.51
CA GLN A 14 -36.28 -1.28 -44.98
C GLN A 14 -35.22 -0.17 -45.07
N THR A 15 -35.27 0.66 -44.02
CA THR A 15 -34.18 0.88 -43.04
C THR A 15 -32.75 0.87 -43.57
N ALA A 16 -32.09 1.99 -43.32
CA ALA A 16 -30.65 2.16 -43.26
C ALA A 16 -29.93 0.93 -42.69
N PRO A 17 -28.72 0.60 -43.17
CA PRO A 17 -27.90 -0.36 -42.47
C PRO A 17 -27.51 0.25 -41.11
N ASP A 18 -28.24 -0.14 -40.07
CA ASP A 18 -27.69 -0.29 -38.74
C ASP A 18 -26.53 -1.27 -38.88
N GLU A 19 -25.32 -0.76 -39.07
CA GLU A 19 -24.11 -1.50 -38.75
C GLU A 19 -24.08 -1.66 -37.23
N LEU A 20 -24.86 -2.64 -36.75
CA LEU A 20 -24.65 -3.30 -35.48
C LEU A 20 -23.18 -3.75 -35.47
N TYR A 21 -22.33 -2.95 -34.84
CA TYR A 21 -21.05 -3.40 -34.34
C TYR A 21 -21.35 -4.45 -33.27
N THR A 22 -21.53 -5.69 -33.72
CA THR A 22 -21.53 -6.86 -32.86
C THR A 22 -20.13 -6.97 -32.28
N LEU A 23 -19.95 -6.47 -31.06
CA LEU A 23 -18.84 -6.89 -30.21
C LEU A 23 -18.82 -8.42 -30.23
N PRO A 24 -17.68 -9.08 -30.51
CA PRO A 24 -17.58 -10.50 -30.25
C PRO A 24 -17.71 -10.70 -28.74
N ASP A 25 -18.90 -11.09 -28.31
CA ASP A 25 -19.20 -11.57 -26.96
C ASP A 25 -18.56 -12.95 -26.81
N GLN A 26 -17.24 -12.95 -26.63
CA GLN A 26 -16.45 -14.11 -26.25
C GLN A 26 -15.44 -13.68 -25.19
N PHE A 27 -15.95 -13.27 -24.04
CA PHE A 27 -15.26 -13.56 -22.80
C PHE A 27 -16.07 -14.63 -22.08
N GLU A 28 -15.86 -15.88 -22.48
CA GLU A 28 -16.32 -17.02 -21.68
C GLU A 28 -15.63 -16.88 -20.31
N PRO A 29 -16.37 -16.63 -19.21
CA PRO A 29 -15.75 -16.77 -17.90
C PRO A 29 -15.32 -18.24 -17.76
N PRO A 30 -14.10 -18.53 -17.30
CA PRO A 30 -13.73 -19.92 -17.04
C PRO A 30 -14.77 -20.55 -16.13
N PRO A 31 -15.11 -21.84 -16.31
CA PRO A 31 -16.11 -22.49 -15.48
C PRO A 31 -15.66 -22.34 -14.02
N VAL A 32 -16.45 -21.60 -13.25
CA VAL A 32 -16.26 -21.51 -11.80
C VAL A 32 -16.61 -22.89 -11.27
N GLU A 33 -15.59 -23.73 -11.11
CA GLU A 33 -15.71 -24.92 -10.27
C GLU A 33 -15.97 -24.42 -8.85
N THR A 34 -17.25 -24.36 -8.44
CA THR A 34 -17.62 -24.25 -7.04
C THR A 34 -17.36 -25.60 -6.38
N ARG A 35 -16.08 -25.96 -6.24
CA ARG A 35 -15.70 -27.01 -5.29
C ARG A 35 -16.05 -26.47 -3.91
N PRO A 36 -16.81 -27.20 -3.07
CA PRO A 36 -16.90 -26.88 -1.67
C PRO A 36 -15.46 -26.75 -1.14
N LEU A 37 -15.16 -25.66 -0.43
CA LEU A 37 -13.93 -25.58 0.35
C LEU A 37 -13.95 -26.76 1.31
N GLU A 38 -13.20 -27.82 1.00
CA GLU A 38 -12.89 -28.85 1.96
C GLU A 38 -12.17 -28.14 3.09
N ILE A 39 -12.88 -27.97 4.21
CA ILE A 39 -12.33 -27.47 5.46
C ILE A 39 -11.18 -28.43 5.79
N GLN A 40 -9.95 -27.96 5.60
CA GLN A 40 -8.79 -28.71 6.03
C GLN A 40 -8.92 -28.92 7.53
N PRO A 41 -8.80 -30.16 8.04
CA PRO A 41 -8.74 -30.37 9.47
C PRO A 41 -7.47 -29.70 10.01
N ASP A 42 -7.67 -28.72 10.90
CA ASP A 42 -6.66 -28.03 11.69
C ASP A 42 -5.73 -29.01 12.42
N TYR A 43 -4.59 -29.40 11.85
CA TYR A 43 -3.43 -29.90 12.61
C TYR A 43 -2.14 -29.78 11.77
N GLU A 44 -1.66 -28.56 11.54
CA GLU A 44 -0.22 -28.38 11.44
C GLU A 44 0.36 -28.49 12.85
N ILE A 45 0.89 -29.67 13.17
CA ILE A 45 1.87 -29.82 14.24
C ILE A 45 3.05 -28.98 13.79
N LEU A 46 3.12 -27.74 14.27
CA LEU A 46 4.35 -26.94 14.22
C LEU A 46 5.47 -27.84 14.79
N PRO A 47 6.59 -28.07 14.08
CA PRO A 47 7.74 -28.65 14.73
C PRO A 47 8.08 -27.75 15.92
N ASP A 48 8.20 -28.36 17.10
CA ASP A 48 8.53 -27.76 18.38
C ASP A 48 9.55 -26.64 18.15
N ARG A 49 9.07 -25.39 18.18
CA ARG A 49 9.92 -24.22 17.98
C ARG A 49 10.85 -24.26 19.18
N PRO A 50 12.17 -24.46 19.02
CA PRO A 50 13.05 -24.42 20.17
C PRO A 50 12.78 -23.09 20.85
N ASP A 51 12.38 -23.19 22.12
CA ASP A 51 12.15 -22.06 23.01
C ASP A 51 13.46 -21.28 23.04
N THR A 52 13.57 -20.34 22.11
CA THR A 52 14.64 -19.36 22.02
C THR A 52 14.20 -18.22 22.91
N GLY A 53 13.91 -18.55 24.18
CA GLY A 53 14.10 -17.60 25.24
C GLY A 53 15.50 -17.00 25.08
N PRO A 54 15.66 -15.68 25.28
CA PRO A 54 16.98 -15.08 25.22
C PRO A 54 17.90 -15.90 26.14
N PRO A 55 19.11 -16.28 25.68
CA PRO A 55 20.00 -17.09 26.49
C PRO A 55 20.13 -16.47 27.87
N ASP A 56 19.82 -17.27 28.90
CA ASP A 56 20.00 -16.91 30.31
C ASP A 56 21.43 -16.36 30.49
N GLY A 57 21.53 -15.04 30.64
CA GLY A 57 22.81 -14.33 30.74
C GLY A 57 23.00 -13.16 29.78
N CYS A 58 22.16 -12.99 28.76
CA CYS A 58 22.12 -11.75 27.98
C CYS A 58 21.20 -10.75 28.69
N PHE A 59 21.67 -10.19 29.81
CA PHE A 59 21.24 -8.84 30.15
C PHE A 59 21.47 -8.00 28.89
N PRO A 60 20.52 -7.17 28.42
CA PRO A 60 20.83 -6.30 27.30
C PRO A 60 21.93 -5.37 27.80
N ASP A 61 23.16 -5.74 27.47
CA ASP A 61 24.26 -4.81 27.43
C ASP A 61 23.72 -3.69 26.56
N LEU A 62 23.51 -2.54 27.18
CA LEU A 62 22.87 -1.40 26.53
C LEU A 62 23.51 -1.28 25.15
N ALA A 63 22.71 -1.22 24.08
CA ALA A 63 23.21 -1.22 22.71
C ALA A 63 24.38 -0.24 22.59
N SER A 64 25.51 -0.70 22.07
CA SER A 64 26.73 0.09 21.95
C SER A 64 26.47 1.33 21.08
N ARG A 65 27.32 2.35 21.21
CA ARG A 65 27.19 3.57 20.41
C ARG A 65 27.22 3.27 18.90
N GLU A 66 28.13 2.39 18.48
CA GLU A 66 28.24 1.97 17.07
C GLU A 66 26.95 1.27 16.60
N GLU A 67 26.36 0.40 17.43
CA GLU A 67 25.08 -0.25 17.10
C GLU A 67 23.94 0.75 16.98
N LEU A 68 23.88 1.76 17.85
CA LEU A 68 22.89 2.83 17.78
C LEU A 68 23.08 3.72 16.53
N GLU A 69 24.32 4.04 16.15
CA GLU A 69 24.60 4.78 14.91
C GLU A 69 24.23 3.95 13.66
N MET A 70 24.47 2.64 13.67
CA MET A 70 24.02 1.74 12.61
C MET A 70 22.48 1.64 12.56
N ALA A 71 21.83 1.53 13.71
CA ALA A 71 20.38 1.50 13.83
C ALA A 71 19.77 2.81 13.32
N LEU A 72 20.37 3.96 13.63
CA LEU A 72 19.93 5.27 13.15
C LEU A 72 19.95 5.35 11.62
N ARG A 73 21.05 4.93 10.98
CA ARG A 73 21.15 4.93 9.51
C ARG A 73 20.09 4.04 8.86
N ARG A 74 19.84 2.87 9.46
CA ARG A 74 18.79 1.96 8.97
C ARG A 74 17.40 2.55 9.18
N ALA A 75 17.15 3.17 10.32
CA ALA A 75 15.87 3.81 10.62
C ALA A 75 15.60 5.00 9.68
N GLN A 76 16.62 5.81 9.36
CA GLN A 76 16.52 6.88 8.37
C GLN A 76 16.15 6.35 6.98
N LEU A 77 16.78 5.26 6.53
CA LEU A 77 16.42 4.63 5.27
C LEU A 77 14.95 4.17 5.24
N VAL A 78 14.49 3.52 6.31
CA VAL A 78 13.09 3.07 6.42
C VAL A 78 12.14 4.26 6.52
N MET A 79 12.54 5.35 7.16
CA MET A 79 11.75 6.59 7.20
C MET A 79 11.55 7.15 5.81
N ASP A 80 12.61 7.25 4.99
CA ASP A 80 12.51 7.71 3.60
C ASP A 80 11.58 6.81 2.77
N ASP A 81 11.66 5.49 2.97
CA ASP A 81 10.74 4.52 2.34
C ASP A 81 9.28 4.73 2.80
N CYS A 82 9.06 4.99 4.09
CA CYS A 82 7.74 5.25 4.66
C CYS A 82 7.12 6.56 4.17
N GLU A 83 7.91 7.60 3.92
CA GLU A 83 7.43 8.88 3.39
C GLU A 83 6.84 8.75 1.99
N THR A 84 7.37 7.83 1.17
CA THR A 84 6.97 7.64 -0.22
C THR A 84 6.14 6.37 -0.45
N LEU A 85 5.87 5.60 0.60
CA LEU A 85 5.20 4.30 0.54
C LEU A 85 3.85 4.33 -0.20
N LEU A 86 3.07 5.40 -0.02
CA LEU A 86 1.72 5.52 -0.57
C LEU A 86 1.64 6.39 -1.82
N ASP A 87 2.74 7.00 -2.26
CA ASP A 87 2.80 7.81 -3.48
C ASP A 87 2.26 7.10 -4.72
N PRO A 88 2.58 5.81 -4.97
CA PRO A 88 2.05 5.11 -6.15
C PRO A 88 0.52 5.00 -6.12
N ALA A 89 -0.06 4.77 -4.93
CA ALA A 89 -1.51 4.67 -4.77
C ALA A 89 -2.18 6.04 -4.93
N ILE A 90 -1.56 7.11 -4.42
CA ILE A 90 -2.05 8.49 -4.56
C ILE A 90 -2.07 8.87 -6.05
N ARG A 91 -0.98 8.63 -6.77
CA ARG A 91 -0.89 8.91 -8.22
C ARG A 91 -1.90 8.11 -9.01
N ALA A 92 -2.10 6.83 -8.69
CA ALA A 92 -3.11 6.00 -9.36
C ALA A 92 -4.55 6.54 -9.17
N MET A 93 -4.85 7.12 -8.00
CA MET A 93 -6.14 7.77 -7.73
C MET A 93 -6.30 9.06 -8.55
N GLU A 94 -5.23 9.86 -8.67
CA GLU A 94 -5.20 11.10 -9.46
C GLU A 94 -5.38 10.82 -10.97
N ASP A 95 -4.69 9.79 -11.49
CA ASP A 95 -4.73 9.42 -12.90
C ASP A 95 -6.03 8.71 -13.30
N GLY A 96 -6.67 8.02 -12.36
CA GLY A 96 -7.85 7.17 -12.62
C GLY A 96 -9.13 7.92 -12.98
N ALA A 97 -9.17 9.25 -12.83
CA ALA A 97 -10.37 10.08 -13.00
C ALA A 97 -11.58 9.60 -12.17
N TRP A 98 -11.34 9.15 -10.94
CA TRP A 98 -12.39 8.64 -10.05
C TRP A 98 -13.19 9.80 -9.45
N VAL A 99 -14.37 10.08 -10.02
CA VAL A 99 -15.27 11.13 -9.52
C VAL A 99 -16.43 10.50 -8.76
N SER A 100 -16.23 10.24 -7.48
CA SER A 100 -17.28 9.81 -6.56
C SER A 100 -16.97 10.22 -5.13
N ARG A 101 -18.02 10.38 -4.30
CA ARG A 101 -17.84 10.66 -2.87
C ARG A 101 -16.96 9.61 -2.16
N LEU A 102 -17.09 8.34 -2.54
CA LEU A 102 -16.28 7.27 -1.99
C LEU A 102 -14.80 7.41 -2.39
N ALA A 103 -14.52 7.89 -3.60
CA ALA A 103 -13.17 8.17 -4.06
C ALA A 103 -12.55 9.33 -3.28
N ASP A 104 -13.33 10.38 -2.99
CA ASP A 104 -12.87 11.50 -2.14
C ASP A 104 -12.54 11.03 -0.71
N GLU A 105 -13.43 10.23 -0.10
CA GLU A 105 -13.23 9.66 1.23
C GLU A 105 -11.99 8.75 1.28
N PHE A 106 -11.80 7.91 0.25
CA PHE A 106 -10.64 7.04 0.14
C PHE A 106 -9.33 7.83 -0.07
N SER A 107 -9.32 8.82 -0.95
CA SER A 107 -8.15 9.69 -1.20
C SER A 107 -7.73 10.45 0.07
N ASN A 108 -8.70 10.98 0.82
CA ASN A 108 -8.42 11.62 2.10
C ASN A 108 -7.86 10.63 3.15
N GLY A 109 -8.41 9.41 3.20
CA GLY A 109 -7.88 8.33 4.03
C GLY A 109 -6.43 7.98 3.67
N LEU A 110 -6.14 7.83 2.37
CA LEU A 110 -4.81 7.51 1.86
C LEU A 110 -3.79 8.59 2.22
N THR A 111 -4.15 9.86 2.04
CA THR A 111 -3.31 11.01 2.43
C THR A 111 -3.06 11.03 3.94
N THR A 112 -4.07 10.73 4.74
CA THR A 112 -3.95 10.64 6.20
C THR A 112 -3.00 9.54 6.63
N HIS A 113 -3.10 8.36 6.01
CA HIS A 113 -2.22 7.23 6.29
C HIS A 113 -0.77 7.48 5.84
N ALA A 114 -0.56 8.16 4.71
CA ALA A 114 0.77 8.53 4.24
C ALA A 114 1.47 9.42 5.28
N ARG A 115 0.77 10.45 5.76
CA ARG A 115 1.28 11.34 6.80
C ARG A 115 1.54 10.59 8.11
N LEU A 116 0.65 9.69 8.51
CA LEU A 116 0.81 8.91 9.74
C LEU A 116 2.04 7.99 9.66
N ALA A 117 2.26 7.33 8.51
CA ALA A 117 3.42 6.47 8.28
C ALA A 117 4.73 7.27 8.43
N GLY A 118 4.84 8.42 7.76
CA GLY A 118 6.01 9.30 7.89
C GLY A 118 6.20 9.80 9.34
N THR A 119 5.11 10.17 10.03
CA THR A 119 5.20 10.61 11.44
C THR A 119 5.71 9.52 12.37
N ILE A 120 5.20 8.29 12.23
CA ILE A 120 5.62 7.16 13.07
C ILE A 120 7.08 6.80 12.78
N ALA A 121 7.48 6.77 11.51
CA ALA A 121 8.86 6.47 11.15
C ALA A 121 9.84 7.55 11.64
N GLY A 122 9.45 8.84 11.53
CA GLY A 122 10.20 9.96 12.11
C GLY A 122 10.37 9.83 13.62
N ASN A 123 9.29 9.52 14.37
CA ASN A 123 9.39 9.30 15.81
C ASN A 123 10.36 8.17 16.18
N CYS A 124 10.45 7.11 15.38
CA CYS A 124 11.43 6.03 15.61
C CYS A 124 12.86 6.53 15.44
N VAL A 125 13.11 7.40 14.46
CA VAL A 125 14.41 8.06 14.26
C VAL A 125 14.74 8.95 15.46
N ASP A 126 13.78 9.76 15.91
CA ASP A 126 13.95 10.67 17.05
C ASP A 126 14.31 9.90 18.33
N LEU A 127 13.66 8.76 18.61
CA LEU A 127 13.97 7.92 19.77
C LEU A 127 15.41 7.39 19.75
N ILE A 128 15.92 7.02 18.57
CA ILE A 128 17.31 6.54 18.44
C ILE A 128 18.29 7.70 18.60
N GLN A 129 17.97 8.88 18.06
CA GLN A 129 18.78 10.09 18.23
C GLN A 129 18.85 10.50 19.71
N GLU A 130 17.71 10.52 20.41
CA GLU A 130 17.66 10.81 21.83
C GLU A 130 18.53 9.83 22.65
N ALA A 131 18.47 8.53 22.33
CA ALA A 131 19.33 7.53 22.96
C ALA A 131 20.83 7.77 22.71
N LEU A 132 21.20 8.22 21.50
CA LEU A 132 22.59 8.58 21.16
C LEU A 132 23.06 9.84 21.87
N GLU A 133 22.21 10.86 21.97
CA GLU A 133 22.51 12.13 22.64
C GLU A 133 22.75 11.91 24.15
N ASN A 134 21.89 11.11 24.78
CA ASN A 134 22.01 10.78 26.20
C ASN A 134 23.32 10.03 26.52
N ARG A 135 23.81 9.17 25.60
CA ARG A 135 25.10 8.47 25.73
C ARG A 135 26.32 9.37 25.49
N GLY A 136 26.22 10.43 24.70
CA GLY A 136 27.33 11.36 24.45
C GLY A 136 27.86 12.06 25.71
N SER A 137 27.13 11.99 26.82
CA SER A 137 27.55 12.51 28.13
C SER A 137 28.44 11.55 28.95
N ASP A 138 28.49 10.25 28.60
CA ASP A 138 29.12 9.21 29.42
C ASP A 138 30.61 8.97 29.08
N ASP A 139 31.09 9.48 27.94
CA ASP A 139 32.49 9.32 27.48
C ASP A 139 33.49 10.35 28.07
N VAL A 140 33.10 11.18 29.04
CA VAL A 140 33.91 12.34 29.50
C VAL A 140 34.81 12.08 30.72
N ILE A 141 34.82 10.90 31.35
CA ILE A 141 35.66 10.67 32.55
C ILE A 141 36.59 9.46 32.38
N ASP A 142 37.65 9.64 31.59
CA ASP A 142 38.91 8.94 31.82
C ASP A 142 40.09 9.93 31.81
N ALA A 143 39.95 11.02 32.56
CA ALA A 143 41.09 11.85 32.96
C ALA A 143 41.80 11.16 34.13
N ARG A 144 42.65 10.20 33.81
CA ARG A 144 43.56 9.51 34.74
C ARG A 144 44.42 10.56 35.48
N PRO A 145 44.46 10.59 36.82
CA PRO A 145 45.34 11.52 37.54
C PRO A 145 46.79 11.04 37.43
N MET A 146 47.71 11.98 37.13
CA MET A 146 49.14 11.84 37.42
C MET A 146 49.42 12.23 38.87
#